data_AF-A0AA91IWT4-F1
#
_entry.id   AF-A0AA91IWT4-F1
#
_cell.length_a   1.000
_cell.length_b   1.000
_cell.length_c   1.000
_cell.angle_alpha   90.00
_cell.angle_beta   90.00
_cell.angle_gamma   90.00
#
_symmetry.space_group_name_H-M   'P 1'
#
loop_
_entity.id
_entity.type
_entity.pdbx_description
1 polymer ?
#
loop_
_entity_poly.entity_id
_entity_poly.type
_entity_poly.pdbx_seq_one_letter_code
_entity_poly.pdbx_strand_id
1 'polypeptide(L)'
;MPTHYPELYQRVRRQAELLPELYGNLDFDVQPYRTAASPDDVSSLPGNPATRAKLLADDAAVELITTATWLGDVVSDSYAALMGQYSVSTLIGMLKQACRHGVDAVPDAPPELAAFIADMEATPDWLDMDLVHKGAEHSRLPMALLAPFVVRGAFIATFLNTYAALPMALTGALSGKRAAGRVNETTSFFAVTTLPGALDRHGPGFEAAAMVRLMHSMVRFNALKRSPKWDIDVYGLPIPQIDQMPAGMINLFVLAMDARRQGRTEFTPSERAQVEFTRYRCVLLGLPEELLPTTPAEIIRVFSARAALLRDDFDDSTCGELVRSTMAAYLRQENTLSERIADAVEKSYSKAFFVKTFCGGKRDVAKKMSVTLSAGDYARIALTAPFVTGRLLVVQRAVRTPGLRRLTNAYILRLLKRRLAAYGTPEFTSDSAEYTPSGKAA
;
A
#
# COMPACT_ATOMS: atom_id res chain seq x y z
N MET A 1 -24.40 -15.41 -11.72
CA MET A 1 -23.85 -16.19 -10.59
C MET A 1 -22.36 -16.33 -10.81
N PRO A 2 -21.52 -16.10 -9.79
CA PRO A 2 -20.06 -16.25 -9.89
C PRO A 2 -19.70 -17.71 -10.22
N THR A 3 -18.69 -17.91 -11.06
CA THR A 3 -18.22 -19.24 -11.46
C THR A 3 -16.94 -19.63 -10.73
N HIS A 4 -16.05 -18.68 -10.49
CA HIS A 4 -14.68 -18.93 -10.01
C HIS A 4 -14.49 -18.60 -8.52
N TYR A 5 -15.17 -17.58 -8.00
CA TYR A 5 -15.03 -17.11 -6.61
C TYR A 5 -16.39 -16.89 -5.95
N PRO A 6 -17.21 -17.96 -5.79
CA PRO A 6 -18.54 -17.85 -5.19
C PRO A 6 -18.51 -17.35 -3.74
N GLU A 7 -17.49 -17.72 -2.97
CA GLU A 7 -17.32 -17.29 -1.58
C GLU A 7 -16.98 -15.80 -1.48
N LEU A 8 -16.05 -15.31 -2.31
CA LEU A 8 -15.72 -13.88 -2.40
C LEU A 8 -16.94 -13.04 -2.80
N TYR A 9 -17.70 -13.52 -3.78
CA TYR A 9 -18.93 -12.86 -4.23
C TYR A 9 -19.98 -12.77 -3.13
N GLN A 10 -20.18 -13.86 -2.37
CA GLN A 10 -21.07 -13.86 -1.20
C GLN A 10 -20.54 -12.91 -0.10
N ARG A 11 -19.23 -12.91 0.14
CA ARG A 11 -18.59 -12.01 1.11
C ARG A 11 -18.85 -10.54 0.77
N VAL A 12 -18.74 -10.16 -0.51
CA VAL A 12 -19.04 -8.80 -0.98
C VAL A 12 -20.48 -8.40 -0.64
N ARG A 13 -21.46 -9.26 -0.95
CA ARG A 13 -22.88 -8.97 -0.72
C ARG A 13 -23.24 -8.92 0.76
N ARG A 14 -22.64 -9.81 1.56
CA ARG A 14 -22.87 -9.88 3.01
C ARG A 14 -22.47 -8.58 3.74
N GLN A 15 -21.64 -7.73 3.14
CA GLN A 15 -21.32 -6.41 3.69
C GLN A 15 -22.58 -5.55 3.91
N ALA A 16 -23.56 -5.63 2.99
CA ALA A 16 -24.84 -4.92 3.10
C ALA A 16 -25.74 -5.45 4.21
N GLU A 17 -25.62 -6.74 4.57
CA GLU A 17 -26.35 -7.33 5.68
C GLU A 17 -25.69 -6.98 7.02
N LEU A 18 -24.35 -7.01 7.07
CA LEU A 18 -23.56 -6.79 8.28
C LEU A 18 -23.45 -5.33 8.67
N LEU A 19 -23.39 -4.41 7.70
CA LEU A 19 -23.35 -2.97 7.94
C LEU A 19 -24.27 -2.24 6.93
N PRO A 20 -25.60 -2.38 7.07
CA PRO A 20 -26.58 -1.82 6.12
C PRO A 20 -26.48 -0.31 5.99
N GLU A 21 -26.12 0.38 7.08
CA GLU A 21 -25.96 1.82 7.04
C GLU A 21 -24.90 2.24 6.03
N LEU A 22 -23.79 1.50 5.84
CA LEU A 22 -22.73 1.87 4.91
C LEU A 22 -22.94 1.29 3.52
N TYR A 23 -23.36 0.02 3.45
CA TYR A 23 -23.38 -0.78 2.22
C TYR A 23 -24.78 -1.09 1.67
N GLY A 24 -25.84 -0.86 2.44
CA GLY A 24 -27.20 -1.35 2.13
C GLY A 24 -27.84 -0.76 0.87
N ASN A 25 -27.38 0.42 0.42
CA ASN A 25 -27.90 1.08 -0.77
C ASN A 25 -27.04 0.83 -2.02
N LEU A 26 -26.00 0.00 -1.92
CA LEU A 26 -25.10 -0.26 -3.05
C LEU A 26 -25.68 -1.35 -3.94
N ASP A 27 -25.61 -1.13 -5.25
CA ASP A 27 -25.88 -2.16 -6.24
C ASP A 27 -24.58 -2.87 -6.64
N PHE A 28 -24.39 -4.09 -6.12
CA PHE A 28 -23.20 -4.90 -6.38
C PHE A 28 -23.22 -5.60 -7.76
N ASP A 29 -24.35 -5.56 -8.48
CA ASP A 29 -24.48 -6.18 -9.80
C ASP A 29 -24.09 -5.23 -10.94
N VAL A 30 -23.99 -3.93 -10.67
CA VAL A 30 -23.55 -2.92 -11.62
C VAL A 30 -22.07 -2.63 -11.41
N GLN A 31 -21.28 -2.66 -12.48
CA GLN A 31 -19.87 -2.28 -12.39
C GLN A 31 -19.73 -0.75 -12.49
N PRO A 32 -18.89 -0.11 -11.65
CA PRO A 32 -18.68 1.32 -11.70
C PRO A 32 -17.93 1.71 -12.98
N TYR A 33 -18.07 2.95 -13.44
CA TYR A 33 -17.46 3.47 -14.68
C TYR A 33 -15.95 3.25 -14.76
N ARG A 34 -15.24 3.29 -13.63
CA ARG A 34 -13.80 2.95 -13.54
C ARG A 34 -13.44 1.57 -14.08
N THR A 35 -14.41 0.68 -14.27
CA THR A 35 -14.21 -0.66 -14.78
C THR A 35 -14.12 -0.62 -16.31
N ALA A 36 -12.93 -0.87 -16.83
CA ALA A 36 -12.64 -0.99 -18.25
C ALA A 36 -12.91 -2.42 -18.72
N ALA A 37 -14.18 -2.81 -18.81
CA ALA A 37 -14.59 -4.17 -19.21
C ALA A 37 -14.69 -4.34 -20.74
N SER A 38 -14.92 -3.26 -21.49
CA SER A 38 -15.02 -3.35 -22.95
C SER A 38 -13.65 -3.51 -23.61
N PRO A 39 -13.51 -4.29 -24.69
CA PRO A 39 -12.27 -4.36 -25.48
C PRO A 39 -11.78 -3.00 -25.99
N ASP A 40 -12.70 -2.06 -26.25
CA ASP A 40 -12.38 -0.72 -26.76
C ASP A 40 -12.03 0.30 -25.66
N ASP A 41 -12.24 -0.06 -24.40
CA ASP A 41 -11.87 0.79 -23.27
C ASP A 41 -10.35 0.99 -23.20
N VAL A 42 -9.94 2.24 -22.93
CA VAL A 42 -8.55 2.54 -22.57
C VAL A 42 -8.35 2.22 -21.10
N SER A 43 -7.46 1.27 -20.81
CA SER A 43 -7.14 0.82 -19.45
C SER A 43 -5.75 1.27 -18.99
N SER A 44 -5.50 1.25 -17.69
CA SER A 44 -4.21 1.56 -17.08
C SER A 44 -3.11 0.52 -17.37
N LEU A 45 -3.41 -0.61 -18.03
CA LEU A 45 -2.41 -1.56 -18.48
C LEU A 45 -1.56 -0.96 -19.61
N PRO A 46 -0.24 -0.77 -19.41
CA PRO A 46 0.61 -0.27 -20.47
C PRO A 46 0.88 -1.37 -21.52
N GLY A 47 0.86 -1.01 -22.81
CA GLY A 47 1.40 -1.84 -23.88
C GLY A 47 0.39 -2.28 -24.93
N ASN A 48 0.54 -3.52 -25.41
CA ASN A 48 -0.13 -4.02 -26.61
C ASN A 48 -1.60 -4.43 -26.32
N PRO A 49 -2.58 -3.97 -27.12
CA PRO A 49 -3.99 -4.41 -27.04
C PRO A 49 -4.19 -5.93 -27.00
N ALA A 50 -3.35 -6.70 -27.69
CA ALA A 50 -3.41 -8.17 -27.66
C ALA A 50 -3.12 -8.77 -26.28
N THR A 51 -2.27 -8.12 -25.48
CA THR A 51 -2.03 -8.53 -24.08
C THR A 51 -3.26 -8.27 -23.23
N ARG A 52 -3.91 -7.11 -23.40
CA ARG A 52 -5.16 -6.79 -22.70
C ARG A 52 -6.27 -7.76 -23.08
N ALA A 53 -6.43 -8.06 -24.36
CA ALA A 53 -7.44 -9.01 -24.84
C ALA A 53 -7.29 -10.40 -24.19
N LYS A 54 -6.06 -10.89 -23.99
CA LYS A 54 -5.81 -12.15 -23.28
C LYS A 54 -6.22 -12.10 -21.80
N LEU A 55 -6.04 -10.96 -21.14
CA LEU A 55 -6.45 -10.78 -19.75
C LEU A 55 -7.97 -10.65 -19.61
N LEU A 56 -8.63 -10.02 -20.59
CA LEU A 56 -10.11 -9.95 -20.63
C LEU A 56 -10.76 -11.30 -20.96
N ALA A 57 -10.05 -12.18 -21.67
CA ALA A 57 -10.50 -13.56 -21.93
C ALA A 57 -10.25 -14.53 -20.77
N ASP A 58 -9.61 -14.06 -19.69
CA ASP A 58 -9.40 -14.84 -18.48
C ASP A 58 -10.56 -14.59 -17.51
N ASP A 59 -11.63 -15.37 -17.65
CA ASP A 59 -12.88 -15.21 -16.91
C ASP A 59 -12.65 -15.18 -15.39
N ALA A 60 -11.72 -15.99 -14.88
CA ALA A 60 -11.37 -15.99 -13.46
C ALA A 60 -10.67 -14.69 -13.06
N ALA A 61 -9.74 -14.16 -13.86
CA ALA A 61 -9.12 -12.87 -13.53
C ALA A 61 -10.15 -11.73 -13.58
N VAL A 62 -11.03 -11.72 -14.58
CA VAL A 62 -12.10 -10.72 -14.71
C VAL A 62 -13.06 -10.78 -13.53
N GLU A 63 -13.54 -11.98 -13.16
CA GLU A 63 -14.44 -12.18 -12.03
C GLU A 63 -13.79 -11.73 -10.70
N LEU A 64 -12.52 -12.07 -10.48
CA LEU A 64 -11.78 -11.65 -9.28
C LEU A 64 -11.72 -10.13 -9.14
N ILE A 65 -11.30 -9.43 -10.20
CA ILE A 65 -11.08 -7.97 -10.16
C ILE A 65 -12.41 -7.21 -10.04
N THR A 66 -13.42 -7.61 -10.83
CA THR A 66 -14.75 -6.97 -10.81
C THR A 66 -15.49 -7.21 -9.48
N THR A 67 -15.36 -8.40 -8.90
CA THR A 67 -15.91 -8.71 -7.57
C THR A 67 -15.17 -7.95 -6.48
N ALA A 68 -13.83 -7.98 -6.48
CA ALA A 68 -13.02 -7.32 -5.45
C ALA A 68 -13.06 -5.78 -5.51
N THR A 69 -13.51 -5.20 -6.63
CA THR A 69 -13.82 -3.75 -6.73
C THR A 69 -14.93 -3.33 -5.77
N TRP A 70 -15.81 -4.27 -5.41
CA TRP A 70 -16.90 -4.09 -4.46
C TRP A 70 -16.60 -4.64 -3.07
N LEU A 71 -15.35 -5.04 -2.79
CA LEU A 71 -14.96 -5.50 -1.46
C LEU A 71 -14.31 -4.37 -0.65
N GLY A 72 -14.99 -3.95 0.42
CA GLY A 72 -14.44 -3.06 1.45
C GLY A 72 -13.83 -3.86 2.60
N ASP A 73 -14.01 -3.39 3.84
CA ASP A 73 -13.53 -4.06 5.04
C ASP A 73 -14.59 -4.00 6.14
N VAL A 74 -15.69 -4.75 5.94
CA VAL A 74 -16.88 -4.62 6.79
C VAL A 74 -16.61 -4.76 8.30
N VAL A 75 -15.59 -5.54 8.70
CA VAL A 75 -15.20 -5.68 10.11
C VAL A 75 -14.64 -4.36 10.64
N SER A 76 -13.60 -3.81 10.00
CA SER A 76 -13.00 -2.53 10.39
C SER A 76 -13.94 -1.35 10.13
N ASP A 77 -14.80 -1.43 9.11
CA ASP A 77 -15.79 -0.41 8.79
C ASP A 77 -16.89 -0.33 9.83
N SER A 78 -17.29 -1.47 10.42
CA SER A 78 -18.24 -1.49 11.55
C SER A 78 -17.64 -0.78 12.76
N TYR A 79 -16.35 -0.98 13.03
CA TYR A 79 -15.68 -0.23 14.10
C TYR A 79 -15.52 1.26 13.76
N ALA A 80 -15.25 1.61 12.50
CA ALA A 80 -15.18 3.00 12.06
C ALA A 80 -16.55 3.71 12.10
N ALA A 81 -17.66 3.01 11.86
CA ALA A 81 -19.02 3.55 11.96
C ALA A 81 -19.34 4.12 13.34
N LEU A 82 -18.69 3.61 14.39
CA LEU A 82 -18.78 4.15 15.75
C LEU A 82 -18.31 5.61 15.87
N MET A 83 -17.72 6.22 14.83
CA MET A 83 -17.47 7.67 14.75
C MET A 83 -18.75 8.52 14.89
N GLY A 84 -19.95 7.93 14.74
CA GLY A 84 -21.20 8.61 15.07
C GLY A 84 -21.45 8.76 16.58
N GLN A 85 -20.76 7.96 17.41
CA GLN A 85 -20.97 7.86 18.86
C GLN A 85 -19.73 8.26 19.67
N TYR A 86 -18.53 8.00 19.14
CA TYR A 86 -17.24 8.25 19.81
C TYR A 86 -16.38 9.21 19.01
N SER A 87 -15.49 9.94 19.70
CA SER A 87 -14.43 10.69 19.02
C SER A 87 -13.42 9.74 18.37
N VAL A 88 -12.81 10.19 17.26
CA VAL A 88 -11.72 9.44 16.58
C VAL A 88 -10.58 9.11 17.55
N SER A 89 -10.22 10.04 18.45
CA SER A 89 -9.19 9.81 19.46
C SER A 89 -9.54 8.69 20.43
N THR A 90 -10.82 8.54 20.78
CA THR A 90 -11.31 7.47 21.67
C THR A 90 -11.23 6.12 20.96
N LEU A 91 -11.68 6.04 19.70
CA LEU A 91 -11.57 4.81 18.89
C LEU A 91 -10.12 4.37 18.70
N ILE A 92 -9.21 5.31 18.42
CA ILE A 92 -7.77 5.02 18.32
C ILE A 92 -7.22 4.54 19.67
N GLY A 93 -7.61 5.19 20.77
CA GLY A 93 -7.20 4.82 22.12
C GLY A 93 -7.59 3.39 22.49
N MET A 94 -8.85 3.04 22.28
CA MET A 94 -9.38 1.69 22.53
C MET A 94 -8.67 0.64 21.66
N LEU A 95 -8.47 0.91 20.37
CA LEU A 95 -7.80 -0.02 19.47
C LEU A 95 -6.33 -0.25 19.86
N LYS A 96 -5.59 0.81 20.20
CA LYS A 96 -4.21 0.69 20.70
C LYS A 96 -4.14 -0.13 21.98
N GLN A 97 -5.05 0.12 22.91
CA GLN A 97 -5.15 -0.63 24.16
C GLN A 97 -5.41 -2.12 23.88
N ALA A 98 -6.35 -2.44 22.97
CA ALA A 98 -6.67 -3.81 22.60
C ALA A 98 -5.54 -4.54 21.86
N CYS A 99 -4.80 -3.84 20.98
CA CYS A 99 -3.62 -4.41 20.33
C CYS A 99 -2.53 -4.78 21.35
N ARG A 100 -2.27 -3.90 22.32
CA ARG A 100 -1.17 -4.05 23.29
C ARG A 100 -1.49 -4.99 24.44
N HIS A 101 -2.74 -4.99 24.91
CA HIS A 101 -3.12 -5.61 26.18
C HIS A 101 -4.31 -6.57 26.06
N GLY A 102 -4.86 -6.75 24.86
CA GLY A 102 -6.06 -7.58 24.62
C GLY A 102 -7.35 -6.79 24.78
N VAL A 103 -8.44 -7.30 24.17
CA VAL A 103 -9.75 -6.63 24.18
C VAL A 103 -10.29 -6.48 25.61
N ASP A 104 -10.06 -7.47 26.47
CA ASP A 104 -10.50 -7.47 27.87
C ASP A 104 -9.87 -6.33 28.71
N ALA A 105 -8.78 -5.72 28.23
CA ALA A 105 -8.14 -4.57 28.86
C ALA A 105 -8.78 -3.22 28.50
N VAL A 106 -9.82 -3.23 27.66
CA VAL A 106 -10.60 -2.05 27.27
C VAL A 106 -11.93 -2.06 28.03
N PRO A 107 -12.14 -1.13 28.99
CA PRO A 107 -13.42 -1.00 29.68
C PRO A 107 -14.56 -0.75 28.69
N ASP A 108 -15.67 -1.45 28.85
CA ASP A 108 -16.87 -1.34 28.01
C ASP A 108 -16.56 -1.46 26.51
N ALA A 109 -15.61 -2.35 26.14
CA ALA A 109 -15.19 -2.56 24.77
C ALA A 109 -16.40 -2.82 23.84
N PRO A 110 -16.59 -2.01 22.78
CA PRO A 110 -17.70 -2.23 21.86
C PRO A 110 -17.50 -3.56 21.12
N PRO A 111 -18.59 -4.28 20.77
CA PRO A 111 -18.49 -5.57 20.08
C PRO A 111 -17.75 -5.48 18.74
N GLU A 112 -17.80 -4.33 18.06
CA GLU A 112 -17.07 -4.08 16.81
C GLU A 112 -15.55 -4.07 17.02
N LEU A 113 -15.06 -3.58 18.18
CA LEU A 113 -13.65 -3.66 18.52
C LEU A 113 -13.22 -5.11 18.77
N ALA A 114 -14.05 -5.88 19.48
CA ALA A 114 -13.80 -7.29 19.73
C ALA A 114 -13.75 -8.08 18.41
N ALA A 115 -14.71 -7.86 17.52
CA ALA A 115 -14.75 -8.47 16.18
C ALA A 115 -13.53 -8.07 15.34
N PHE A 116 -13.09 -6.81 15.41
CA PHE A 116 -11.92 -6.34 14.68
C PHE A 116 -10.63 -7.01 15.15
N ILE A 117 -10.40 -7.10 16.45
CA ILE A 117 -9.23 -7.80 16.98
C ILE A 117 -9.29 -9.30 16.69
N ALA A 118 -10.45 -9.94 16.83
CA ALA A 118 -10.63 -11.35 16.52
C ALA A 118 -10.35 -11.66 15.04
N ASP A 119 -10.79 -10.80 14.11
CA ASP A 119 -10.50 -10.96 12.69
C ASP A 119 -9.00 -10.81 12.38
N MET A 120 -8.29 -9.92 13.08
CA MET A 120 -6.83 -9.83 12.96
C MET A 120 -6.08 -11.00 13.61
N GLU A 121 -6.65 -11.61 14.65
CA GLU A 121 -6.11 -12.80 15.33
C GLU A 121 -6.29 -14.08 14.51
N ALA A 122 -7.31 -14.13 13.65
CA ALA A 122 -7.66 -15.26 12.79
C ALA A 122 -6.62 -15.48 11.68
N THR A 123 -5.45 -15.99 12.07
CA THR A 123 -4.34 -16.30 11.16
C THR A 123 -4.73 -17.47 10.25
N PRO A 124 -4.74 -17.29 8.92
CA PRO A 124 -5.07 -18.38 8.00
C PRO A 124 -4.17 -19.62 8.11
N ASP A 125 -4.75 -20.81 7.96
CA ASP A 125 -4.05 -22.10 8.07
C ASP A 125 -2.93 -22.30 7.05
N TRP A 126 -3.00 -21.62 5.90
CA TRP A 126 -2.00 -21.69 4.84
C TRP A 126 -0.74 -20.85 5.13
N LEU A 127 -0.73 -20.04 6.18
CA LEU A 127 0.44 -19.24 6.56
C LEU A 127 1.45 -20.04 7.38
N ASP A 128 2.72 -19.90 6.99
CA ASP A 128 3.86 -20.35 7.78
C ASP A 128 4.51 -19.15 8.48
N MET A 129 4.31 -19.05 9.80
CA MET A 129 4.84 -17.95 10.60
C MET A 129 6.38 -17.95 10.70
N ASP A 130 7.05 -19.11 10.57
CA ASP A 130 8.50 -19.16 10.50
C ASP A 130 9.00 -18.55 9.18
N LEU A 131 8.28 -18.77 8.07
CA LEU A 131 8.57 -18.11 6.80
C LEU A 131 8.28 -16.61 6.86
N VAL A 132 7.21 -16.19 7.54
CA VAL A 132 6.93 -14.77 7.81
C VAL A 132 8.10 -14.11 8.55
N HIS A 133 8.60 -14.73 9.62
CA HIS A 133 9.73 -14.19 10.40
C HIS A 133 11.02 -14.11 9.58
N LYS A 134 11.30 -15.14 8.76
CA LYS A 134 12.44 -15.15 7.82
C LYS A 134 12.29 -14.08 6.74
N GLY A 135 11.09 -13.88 6.20
CA GLY A 135 10.79 -12.86 5.21
C GLY A 135 10.94 -11.45 5.76
N ALA A 136 10.50 -11.23 7.01
CA ALA A 136 10.75 -9.98 7.73
C ALA A 136 12.26 -9.74 7.88
N GLU A 137 13.05 -10.76 8.24
CA GLU A 137 14.51 -10.66 8.32
C GLU A 137 15.16 -10.26 6.98
N HIS A 138 14.80 -10.91 5.88
CA HIS A 138 15.30 -10.55 4.55
C HIS A 138 14.91 -9.13 4.14
N SER A 139 13.76 -8.64 4.59
CA SER A 139 13.23 -7.31 4.26
C SER A 139 13.88 -6.17 5.08
N ARG A 140 14.58 -6.47 6.18
CA ARG A 140 15.22 -5.44 7.03
C ARG A 140 16.30 -4.67 6.30
N LEU A 141 17.17 -5.36 5.55
CA LEU A 141 18.29 -4.74 4.84
C LEU A 141 17.84 -3.68 3.82
N PRO A 142 16.94 -4.00 2.85
CA PRO A 142 16.46 -2.99 1.92
C PRO A 142 15.68 -1.88 2.63
N MET A 143 14.93 -2.16 3.72
CA MET A 143 14.27 -1.10 4.48
C MET A 143 15.24 -0.17 5.20
N ALA A 144 16.35 -0.69 5.72
CA ALA A 144 17.34 0.13 6.42
C ALA A 144 18.16 1.02 5.47
N LEU A 145 18.52 0.48 4.29
CA LEU A 145 19.48 1.10 3.39
C LEU A 145 18.90 1.71 2.10
N LEU A 146 17.84 1.11 1.55
CA LEU A 146 17.28 1.53 0.26
C LEU A 146 16.02 2.37 0.39
N ALA A 147 15.17 2.12 1.39
CA ALA A 147 13.89 2.83 1.54
C ALA A 147 13.99 4.36 1.37
N PRO A 148 14.96 5.07 2.00
CA PRO A 148 15.07 6.53 1.85
C PRO A 148 15.25 7.01 0.40
N PHE A 149 15.86 6.18 -0.45
CA PHE A 149 16.18 6.50 -1.84
C PHE A 149 15.05 6.14 -2.81
N VAL A 150 14.11 5.28 -2.41
CA VAL A 150 13.06 4.78 -3.31
C VAL A 150 11.66 5.20 -2.88
N VAL A 151 11.46 5.57 -1.62
CA VAL A 151 10.11 5.65 -1.03
C VAL A 151 9.21 6.67 -1.70
N ARG A 152 9.72 7.86 -2.10
CA ARG A 152 8.88 8.84 -2.81
C ARG A 152 8.40 8.28 -4.14
N GLY A 153 9.27 7.57 -4.87
CA GLY A 153 8.93 6.95 -6.15
C GLY A 153 7.99 5.76 -6.03
N ALA A 154 8.22 4.89 -5.04
CA ALA A 154 7.35 3.75 -4.78
C ALA A 154 5.95 4.19 -4.30
N PHE A 155 5.90 5.21 -3.43
CA PHE A 155 4.66 5.73 -2.87
C PHE A 155 3.77 6.39 -3.93
N ILE A 156 4.30 7.24 -4.81
CA ILE A 156 3.45 7.86 -5.85
C ILE A 156 2.92 6.85 -6.87
N ALA A 157 3.57 5.69 -7.03
CA ALA A 157 3.15 4.69 -8.00
C ALA A 157 1.76 4.12 -7.72
N THR A 158 1.28 4.21 -6.47
CA THR A 158 -0.07 3.78 -6.09
C THR A 158 -1.14 4.83 -6.40
N PHE A 159 -0.76 6.03 -6.84
CA PHE A 159 -1.65 7.18 -7.05
C PHE A 159 -1.51 7.79 -8.46
N LEU A 160 -1.02 7.02 -9.43
CA LEU A 160 -0.91 7.43 -10.83
C LEU A 160 -2.19 7.23 -11.63
N ASN A 161 -3.32 7.01 -10.96
CA ASN A 161 -4.60 6.80 -11.61
C ASN A 161 -5.69 7.46 -10.76
N THR A 162 -6.54 8.26 -11.40
CA THR A 162 -7.54 9.10 -10.71
C THR A 162 -8.43 8.29 -9.75
N TYR A 163 -8.86 7.10 -10.18
CA TYR A 163 -9.75 6.25 -9.39
C TYR A 163 -9.11 5.70 -8.12
N ALA A 164 -7.79 5.53 -8.09
CA ALA A 164 -7.03 5.10 -6.90
C ALA A 164 -6.50 6.30 -6.08
N ALA A 165 -6.28 7.45 -6.72
CA ALA A 165 -5.72 8.64 -6.10
C ALA A 165 -6.76 9.45 -5.30
N LEU A 166 -8.02 9.42 -5.72
CA LEU A 166 -9.07 10.29 -5.17
C LEU A 166 -9.23 10.19 -3.64
N PRO A 167 -9.24 9.02 -2.98
CA PRO A 167 -9.36 8.96 -1.52
C PRO A 167 -8.28 9.79 -0.79
N MET A 168 -7.06 9.81 -1.34
CA MET A 168 -5.96 10.57 -0.76
C MET A 168 -6.05 12.07 -1.07
N ALA A 169 -6.62 12.44 -2.21
CA ALA A 169 -6.90 13.84 -2.53
C ALA A 169 -8.05 14.40 -1.67
N LEU A 170 -9.11 13.61 -1.45
CA LEU A 170 -10.27 14.00 -0.63
C LEU A 170 -9.88 14.37 0.80
N THR A 171 -9.00 13.58 1.40
CA THR A 171 -8.51 13.81 2.76
C THR A 171 -7.58 15.02 2.88
N GLY A 172 -7.17 15.63 1.76
CA GLY A 172 -6.17 16.71 1.75
C GLY A 172 -4.78 16.29 2.25
N ALA A 173 -4.57 14.98 2.46
CA ALA A 173 -3.47 14.45 3.26
C ALA A 173 -2.09 14.68 2.62
N LEU A 174 -2.03 14.89 1.30
CA LEU A 174 -0.79 15.20 0.57
C LEU A 174 -0.68 16.65 0.12
N SER A 175 -1.52 17.56 0.63
CA SER A 175 -1.38 18.98 0.33
C SER A 175 -0.22 19.61 1.13
N GLY A 176 0.65 20.34 0.44
CA GLY A 176 1.70 21.17 1.06
C GLY A 176 2.57 20.44 2.10
N LYS A 177 2.62 20.96 3.33
CA LYS A 177 3.47 20.43 4.41
C LYS A 177 3.02 19.06 4.93
N ARG A 178 1.76 18.67 4.71
CA ARG A 178 1.20 17.38 5.18
C ARG A 178 1.71 16.17 4.40
N ALA A 179 2.15 16.39 3.15
CA ALA A 179 2.71 15.33 2.31
C ALA A 179 3.91 14.62 2.95
N ALA A 180 4.79 15.37 3.63
CA ALA A 180 5.94 14.79 4.32
C ALA A 180 5.52 13.84 5.45
N GLY A 181 4.52 14.25 6.24
CA GLY A 181 3.93 13.43 7.30
C GLY A 181 3.42 12.11 6.73
N ARG A 182 2.53 12.17 5.73
CA ARG A 182 1.93 10.96 5.13
C ARG A 182 2.92 9.99 4.49
N VAL A 183 3.94 10.50 3.82
CA VAL A 183 5.01 9.65 3.28
C VAL A 183 5.78 8.99 4.42
N ASN A 184 6.11 9.74 5.47
CA ASN A 184 6.78 9.20 6.64
C ASN A 184 5.92 8.18 7.39
N GLU A 185 4.61 8.38 7.53
CA GLU A 185 3.69 7.40 8.13
C GLU A 185 3.67 6.09 7.37
N THR A 186 3.55 6.16 6.03
CA THR A 186 3.59 4.98 5.17
C THR A 186 4.95 4.27 5.27
N THR A 187 6.04 5.05 5.23
CA THR A 187 7.40 4.51 5.37
C THR A 187 7.61 3.84 6.74
N SER A 188 7.06 4.46 7.80
CA SER A 188 7.10 3.95 9.16
C SER A 188 6.38 2.62 9.28
N PHE A 189 5.17 2.49 8.69
CA PHE A 189 4.43 1.24 8.63
C PHE A 189 5.23 0.11 7.96
N PHE A 190 5.78 0.34 6.78
CA PHE A 190 6.59 -0.69 6.11
C PHE A 190 7.89 -1.01 6.86
N ALA A 191 8.52 -0.02 7.49
CA ALA A 191 9.74 -0.25 8.27
C ALA A 191 9.47 -1.03 9.56
N VAL A 192 8.42 -0.68 10.33
CA VAL A 192 8.11 -1.30 11.62
C VAL A 192 7.77 -2.78 11.48
N THR A 193 7.05 -3.15 10.41
CA THR A 193 6.66 -4.53 10.12
C THR A 193 7.86 -5.46 9.86
N THR A 194 9.04 -4.93 9.56
CA THR A 194 10.27 -5.74 9.40
C THR A 194 11.00 -6.04 10.71
N LEU A 195 10.60 -5.43 11.83
CA LEU A 195 11.25 -5.69 13.12
C LEU A 195 11.00 -7.14 13.58
N PRO A 196 11.90 -7.71 14.42
CA PRO A 196 11.67 -9.04 14.99
C PRO A 196 10.35 -9.10 15.75
N GLY A 197 9.52 -10.11 15.46
CA GLY A 197 8.20 -10.32 16.07
C GLY A 197 7.19 -9.20 15.81
N ALA A 198 7.42 -8.33 14.82
CA ALA A 198 6.56 -7.16 14.62
C ALA A 198 5.13 -7.52 14.23
N LEU A 199 4.95 -8.57 13.44
CA LEU A 199 3.63 -9.01 12.98
C LEU A 199 2.98 -10.04 13.93
N ASP A 200 3.64 -10.40 15.02
CA ASP A 200 3.05 -11.26 16.04
C ASP A 200 1.91 -10.50 16.74
N ARG A 201 1.01 -11.21 17.42
CA ARG A 201 -0.24 -10.67 17.98
C ARG A 201 -0.10 -9.37 18.79
N HIS A 202 0.96 -9.21 19.57
CA HIS A 202 1.21 -7.99 20.36
C HIS A 202 2.40 -7.16 19.83
N GLY A 203 2.86 -7.49 18.62
CA GLY A 203 3.96 -6.83 17.97
C GLY A 203 3.60 -5.42 17.49
N PRO A 204 4.57 -4.51 17.39
CA PRO A 204 4.34 -3.14 16.93
C PRO A 204 3.83 -3.04 15.48
N GLY A 205 4.09 -4.05 14.64
CA GLY A 205 3.56 -4.13 13.28
C GLY A 205 2.09 -4.57 13.23
N PHE A 206 1.64 -5.41 14.17
CA PHE A 206 0.22 -5.75 14.32
C PHE A 206 -0.60 -4.52 14.71
N GLU A 207 -0.16 -3.77 15.73
CA GLU A 207 -0.80 -2.50 16.10
C GLU A 207 -0.79 -1.51 14.93
N ALA A 208 0.34 -1.37 14.23
CA ALA A 208 0.42 -0.46 13.09
C ALA A 208 -0.51 -0.88 11.93
N ALA A 209 -0.68 -2.17 11.66
CA ALA A 209 -1.61 -2.68 10.67
C ALA A 209 -3.07 -2.39 11.07
N ALA A 210 -3.41 -2.59 12.35
CA ALA A 210 -4.73 -2.26 12.89
C ALA A 210 -5.05 -0.77 12.71
N MET A 211 -4.09 0.11 13.01
CA MET A 211 -4.26 1.56 12.82
C MET A 211 -4.46 1.95 11.34
N VAL A 212 -3.67 1.37 10.43
CA VAL A 212 -3.83 1.63 8.98
C VAL A 212 -5.18 1.14 8.48
N ARG A 213 -5.60 -0.05 8.92
CA ARG A 213 -6.88 -0.66 8.57
C ARG A 213 -8.07 0.19 9.06
N LEU A 214 -8.01 0.67 10.30
CA LEU A 214 -8.98 1.64 10.84
C LEU A 214 -9.00 2.94 10.03
N MET A 215 -7.83 3.50 9.73
CA MET A 215 -7.71 4.74 8.94
C MET A 215 -8.34 4.57 7.55
N HIS A 216 -8.09 3.46 6.85
CA HIS A 216 -8.74 3.17 5.56
C HIS A 216 -10.27 3.09 5.69
N SER A 217 -10.76 2.45 6.75
CA SER A 217 -12.19 2.36 7.05
C SER A 217 -12.83 3.72 7.34
N MET A 218 -12.16 4.57 8.13
CA MET A 218 -12.64 5.94 8.39
C MET A 218 -12.71 6.78 7.11
N VAL A 219 -11.70 6.66 6.23
CA VAL A 219 -11.71 7.34 4.93
C VAL A 219 -12.85 6.82 4.05
N ARG A 220 -13.07 5.50 4.00
CA ARG A 220 -14.19 4.89 3.25
C ARG A 220 -15.54 5.35 3.78
N PHE A 221 -15.75 5.34 5.09
CA PHE A 221 -16.97 5.82 5.72
C PHE A 221 -17.24 7.29 5.37
N ASN A 222 -16.24 8.17 5.54
CA ASN A 222 -16.38 9.59 5.23
C ASN A 222 -16.60 9.83 3.73
N ALA A 223 -15.93 9.09 2.85
CA ALA A 223 -16.14 9.19 1.40
C ALA A 223 -17.59 8.84 1.03
N LEU A 224 -18.14 7.73 1.57
CA LEU A 224 -19.50 7.29 1.26
C LEU A 224 -20.60 8.12 1.94
N LYS A 225 -20.35 8.68 3.13
CA LYS A 225 -21.38 9.34 3.95
C LYS A 225 -21.32 10.85 3.98
N ARG A 226 -20.15 11.43 3.76
CA ARG A 226 -19.91 12.86 4.02
C ARG A 226 -19.30 13.60 2.83
N SER A 227 -18.81 12.89 1.81
CA SER A 227 -18.17 13.52 0.67
C SER A 227 -19.14 13.67 -0.51
N PRO A 228 -19.54 14.90 -0.90
CA PRO A 228 -20.29 15.11 -2.14
C PRO A 228 -19.45 14.87 -3.40
N LYS A 229 -18.15 14.62 -3.26
CA LYS A 229 -17.22 14.36 -4.37
C LYS A 229 -17.10 12.88 -4.72
N TRP A 230 -17.58 11.97 -3.86
CA TRP A 230 -17.49 10.55 -4.13
C TRP A 230 -18.74 10.08 -4.86
N ASP A 231 -18.62 9.90 -6.17
CA ASP A 231 -19.65 9.28 -6.99
C ASP A 231 -19.41 7.76 -7.04
N ILE A 232 -20.32 7.00 -6.44
CA ILE A 232 -20.21 5.53 -6.38
C ILE A 232 -20.29 4.90 -7.78
N ASP A 233 -21.10 5.47 -8.68
CA ASP A 233 -21.29 4.94 -10.03
C ASP A 233 -20.04 5.18 -10.88
N VAL A 234 -19.23 6.17 -10.53
CA VAL A 234 -17.95 6.46 -11.19
C VAL A 234 -16.80 5.65 -10.56
N TYR A 235 -16.62 5.78 -9.25
CA TYR A 235 -15.41 5.33 -8.54
C TYR A 235 -15.56 3.96 -7.86
N GLY A 236 -16.78 3.42 -7.75
CA GLY A 236 -17.05 2.23 -6.94
C GLY A 236 -16.82 2.48 -5.45
N LEU A 237 -16.57 1.42 -4.68
CA LEU A 237 -16.23 1.58 -3.27
C LEU A 237 -14.91 2.35 -3.10
N PRO A 238 -14.79 3.25 -2.10
CA PRO A 238 -13.52 3.86 -1.76
C PRO A 238 -12.56 2.87 -1.12
N ILE A 239 -11.29 2.93 -1.53
CA ILE A 239 -10.20 2.05 -1.03
C ILE A 239 -10.65 0.58 -1.04
N PRO A 240 -11.16 0.04 -2.15
CA PRO A 240 -11.56 -1.36 -2.19
C PRO A 240 -10.31 -2.24 -2.01
N GLN A 241 -10.47 -3.47 -1.54
CA GLN A 241 -9.33 -4.36 -1.27
C GLN A 241 -8.43 -4.55 -2.51
N ILE A 242 -9.02 -4.48 -3.71
CA ILE A 242 -8.26 -4.54 -4.97
C ILE A 242 -7.31 -3.35 -5.18
N ASP A 243 -7.57 -2.19 -4.57
CA ASP A 243 -6.67 -1.02 -4.64
C ASP A 243 -5.61 -1.05 -3.53
N GLN A 244 -5.87 -1.75 -2.43
CA GLN A 244 -4.87 -1.99 -1.37
C GLN A 244 -3.82 -3.03 -1.79
N MET A 245 -4.23 -4.03 -2.59
CA MET A 245 -3.40 -5.09 -3.17
C MET A 245 -2.08 -4.58 -3.79
N PRO A 246 -2.07 -3.65 -4.76
CA PRO A 246 -0.82 -3.16 -5.34
C PRO A 246 0.01 -2.37 -4.34
N ALA A 247 -0.60 -1.60 -3.44
CA ALA A 247 0.12 -0.82 -2.44
C ALA A 247 0.84 -1.71 -1.42
N GLY A 248 0.20 -2.82 -1.00
CA GLY A 248 0.76 -3.76 -0.04
C GLY A 248 1.81 -4.70 -0.63
N MET A 249 1.79 -4.95 -1.94
CA MET A 249 2.55 -6.04 -2.58
C MET A 249 3.42 -5.63 -3.78
N ILE A 250 3.63 -4.33 -4.04
CA ILE A 250 4.43 -3.90 -5.20
C ILE A 250 5.84 -4.50 -5.22
N ASN A 251 6.43 -4.77 -4.04
CA ASN A 251 7.72 -5.46 -3.93
C ASN A 251 7.67 -6.88 -4.52
N LEU A 252 6.55 -7.60 -4.34
CA LEU A 252 6.37 -8.93 -4.92
C LEU A 252 6.19 -8.88 -6.43
N PHE A 253 5.51 -7.86 -6.96
CA PHE A 253 5.40 -7.68 -8.41
C PHE A 253 6.78 -7.46 -9.07
N VAL A 254 7.62 -6.60 -8.47
CA VAL A 254 9.01 -6.41 -8.95
C VAL A 254 9.80 -7.72 -8.86
N LEU A 255 9.67 -8.45 -7.75
CA LEU A 255 10.35 -9.73 -7.54
C LEU A 255 9.91 -10.80 -8.54
N ALA A 256 8.61 -10.88 -8.82
CA ALA A 256 8.01 -11.78 -9.80
C ALA A 256 8.50 -11.46 -11.22
N MET A 257 8.51 -10.18 -11.60
CA MET A 257 9.03 -9.73 -12.88
C MET A 257 10.50 -10.11 -13.06
N ASP A 258 11.33 -9.92 -12.03
CA ASP A 258 12.74 -10.29 -12.08
C ASP A 258 12.96 -11.81 -12.13
N ALA A 259 12.15 -12.60 -11.42
CA ALA A 259 12.16 -14.06 -11.53
C ALA A 259 11.82 -14.53 -12.96
N ARG A 260 10.76 -13.97 -13.56
CA ARG A 260 10.36 -14.29 -14.95
C ARG A 260 11.40 -13.88 -15.98
N ARG A 261 12.05 -12.71 -15.81
CA ARG A 261 13.17 -12.28 -16.68
C ARG A 261 14.35 -13.24 -16.64
N GLN A 262 14.55 -13.94 -15.53
CA GLN A 262 15.57 -14.98 -15.37
C GLN A 262 15.11 -16.36 -15.87
N GLY A 263 13.91 -16.45 -16.47
CA GLY A 263 13.34 -17.72 -16.94
C GLY A 263 12.78 -18.61 -15.83
N ARG A 264 12.67 -18.11 -14.59
CA ARG A 264 12.17 -18.90 -13.46
C ARG A 264 10.64 -18.89 -13.41
N THR A 265 10.06 -20.04 -13.09
CA THR A 265 8.64 -20.19 -12.75
C THR A 265 8.39 -20.13 -11.25
N GLU A 266 9.40 -20.43 -10.44
CA GLU A 266 9.33 -20.47 -8.98
C GLU A 266 10.24 -19.45 -8.31
N PHE A 267 9.86 -19.08 -7.09
CA PHE A 267 10.69 -18.29 -6.19
C PHE A 267 11.77 -19.15 -5.53
N THR A 268 12.94 -18.55 -5.29
CA THR A 268 13.94 -19.16 -4.41
C THR A 268 13.44 -19.21 -2.96
N PRO A 269 14.02 -20.02 -2.06
CA PRO A 269 13.58 -20.08 -0.66
C PRO A 269 13.56 -18.71 0.06
N SER A 270 14.53 -17.84 -0.24
CA SER A 270 14.59 -16.49 0.34
C SER A 270 13.50 -15.57 -0.21
N GLU A 271 13.16 -15.70 -1.48
CA GLU A 271 12.06 -14.98 -2.13
C GLU A 271 10.70 -15.49 -1.63
N ARG A 272 10.52 -16.81 -1.46
CA ARG A 272 9.29 -17.40 -0.89
C ARG A 272 9.02 -16.89 0.53
N ALA A 273 10.05 -16.76 1.37
CA ALA A 273 9.89 -16.15 2.68
C ALA A 273 9.42 -14.68 2.59
N GLN A 274 9.92 -13.90 1.63
CA GLN A 274 9.44 -12.52 1.41
C GLN A 274 7.99 -12.48 0.91
N VAL A 275 7.57 -13.47 0.11
CA VAL A 275 6.18 -13.66 -0.30
C VAL A 275 5.30 -13.88 0.92
N GLU A 276 5.60 -14.87 1.78
CA GLU A 276 4.78 -15.14 2.98
C GLU A 276 4.72 -13.94 3.93
N PHE A 277 5.86 -13.29 4.20
CA PHE A 277 5.90 -12.07 5.00
C PHE A 277 4.97 -10.97 4.45
N THR A 278 5.03 -10.76 3.13
CA THR A 278 4.21 -9.73 2.48
C THR A 278 2.74 -10.11 2.45
N ARG A 279 2.41 -11.40 2.20
CA ARG A 279 1.04 -11.93 2.25
C ARG A 279 0.44 -11.75 3.65
N TYR A 280 1.15 -12.14 4.71
CA TYR A 280 0.64 -11.98 6.07
C TYR A 280 0.45 -10.51 6.47
N ARG A 281 1.38 -9.63 6.08
CA ARG A 281 1.18 -8.18 6.28
C ARG A 281 -0.12 -7.70 5.61
N CYS A 282 -0.44 -8.21 4.42
CA CYS A 282 -1.68 -7.87 3.71
C CYS A 282 -2.92 -8.53 4.35
N VAL A 283 -2.82 -9.74 4.91
CA VAL A 283 -3.90 -10.34 5.72
C VAL A 283 -4.23 -9.43 6.91
N LEU A 284 -3.22 -8.94 7.64
CA LEU A 284 -3.44 -8.01 8.75
C LEU A 284 -4.06 -6.66 8.31
N LEU A 285 -3.90 -6.28 7.04
CA LEU A 285 -4.56 -5.13 6.42
C LEU A 285 -5.97 -5.44 5.88
N GLY A 286 -6.45 -6.68 6.05
CA GLY A 286 -7.80 -7.11 5.69
C GLY A 286 -7.95 -7.68 4.28
N LEU A 287 -6.85 -7.91 3.54
CA LEU A 287 -6.94 -8.46 2.18
C LEU A 287 -7.36 -9.93 2.21
N PRO A 288 -8.30 -10.35 1.34
CA PRO A 288 -8.71 -11.74 1.21
C PRO A 288 -7.65 -12.56 0.46
N GLU A 289 -7.63 -13.87 0.65
CA GLU A 289 -6.61 -14.78 0.09
C GLU A 289 -6.56 -14.74 -1.45
N GLU A 290 -7.70 -14.56 -2.10
CA GLU A 290 -7.83 -14.48 -3.56
C GLU A 290 -7.01 -13.33 -4.17
N LEU A 291 -6.71 -12.30 -3.36
CA LEU A 291 -5.85 -11.19 -3.75
C LEU A 291 -4.38 -11.38 -3.33
N LEU A 292 -4.00 -12.54 -2.78
CA LEU A 292 -2.67 -12.83 -2.24
C LEU A 292 -1.96 -13.96 -3.00
N PRO A 293 -1.67 -13.79 -4.31
CA PRO A 293 -1.06 -14.81 -5.15
C PRO A 293 0.33 -15.23 -4.66
N THR A 294 0.71 -16.48 -4.93
CA THR A 294 1.92 -17.08 -4.32
C THR A 294 3.07 -17.29 -5.32
N THR A 295 2.76 -17.40 -6.60
CA THR A 295 3.75 -17.67 -7.65
C THR A 295 4.10 -16.41 -8.45
N PRO A 296 5.28 -16.34 -9.09
CA PRO A 296 5.64 -15.25 -9.99
C PRO A 296 4.60 -15.00 -11.09
N ALA A 297 4.04 -16.07 -11.67
CA ALA A 297 3.06 -15.96 -12.75
C ALA A 297 1.74 -15.38 -12.26
N GLU A 298 1.22 -15.85 -11.13
CA GLU A 298 -0.05 -15.36 -10.56
C GLU A 298 0.07 -13.91 -10.08
N ILE A 299 1.19 -13.53 -9.46
CA ILE A 299 1.43 -12.14 -9.05
C ILE A 299 1.36 -11.22 -10.26
N ILE A 300 2.06 -11.56 -11.35
CA ILE A 300 2.02 -10.76 -12.58
C ILE A 300 0.61 -10.75 -13.18
N ARG A 301 -0.08 -11.90 -13.19
CA ARG A 301 -1.45 -12.04 -13.70
C ARG A 301 -2.41 -11.12 -12.96
N VAL A 302 -2.46 -11.16 -11.63
CA VAL A 302 -3.40 -10.37 -10.82
C VAL A 302 -3.10 -8.86 -10.94
N PHE A 303 -1.83 -8.45 -10.90
CA PHE A 303 -1.45 -7.05 -11.11
C PHE A 303 -1.82 -6.56 -12.53
N SER A 304 -1.57 -7.39 -13.55
CA SER A 304 -1.87 -7.03 -14.94
C SER A 304 -3.37 -7.03 -15.21
N ALA A 305 -4.13 -7.97 -14.64
CA ALA A 305 -5.59 -8.02 -14.74
C ALA A 305 -6.22 -6.79 -14.08
N ARG A 306 -5.77 -6.40 -12.89
CA ARG A 306 -6.18 -5.14 -12.25
C ARG A 306 -5.92 -3.96 -13.18
N ALA A 307 -4.72 -3.86 -13.76
CA ALA A 307 -4.39 -2.76 -14.66
C ALA A 307 -5.25 -2.78 -15.95
N ALA A 308 -5.59 -3.97 -16.47
CA ALA A 308 -6.38 -4.16 -17.68
C ALA A 308 -7.86 -3.77 -17.51
N LEU A 309 -8.39 -3.94 -16.30
CA LEU A 309 -9.78 -3.66 -15.93
C LEU A 309 -9.95 -2.32 -15.21
N LEU A 310 -8.87 -1.65 -14.84
CA LEU A 310 -8.92 -0.27 -14.35
C LEU A 310 -8.82 0.70 -15.53
N ARG A 311 -9.84 1.53 -15.71
CA ARG A 311 -9.88 2.59 -16.72
C ARG A 311 -8.68 3.52 -16.58
N ASP A 312 -8.06 3.84 -17.72
CA ASP A 312 -6.97 4.81 -17.75
C ASP A 312 -7.52 6.20 -17.48
N ASP A 313 -6.94 6.86 -16.49
CA ASP A 313 -7.14 8.29 -16.29
C ASP A 313 -6.02 8.84 -15.40
N PHE A 314 -5.52 10.03 -15.75
CA PHE A 314 -4.55 10.79 -14.97
C PHE A 314 -4.96 12.26 -15.01
N ASP A 315 -5.68 12.70 -13.98
CA ASP A 315 -5.97 14.11 -13.79
C ASP A 315 -4.75 14.84 -13.19
N ASP A 316 -4.24 15.88 -13.84
CA ASP A 316 -3.10 16.64 -13.32
C ASP A 316 -3.45 17.42 -12.04
N SER A 317 -4.71 17.83 -11.88
CA SER A 317 -5.13 18.57 -10.69
C SER A 317 -5.15 17.69 -9.44
N THR A 318 -5.47 16.40 -9.61
CA THR A 318 -5.45 15.39 -8.55
C THR A 318 -4.12 14.63 -8.54
N CYS A 319 -3.91 13.72 -9.50
CA CYS A 319 -2.73 12.86 -9.56
C CYS A 319 -1.44 13.66 -9.72
N GLY A 320 -1.44 14.67 -10.60
CA GLY A 320 -0.27 15.53 -10.84
C GLY A 320 0.16 16.29 -9.59
N GLU A 321 -0.79 16.87 -8.83
CA GLU A 321 -0.51 17.55 -7.57
C GLU A 321 0.06 16.59 -6.51
N LEU A 322 -0.51 15.38 -6.39
CA LEU A 322 -0.01 14.35 -5.45
C LEU A 322 1.42 13.90 -5.80
N VAL A 323 1.72 13.76 -7.09
CA VAL A 323 3.07 13.42 -7.53
C VAL A 323 4.05 14.55 -7.20
N ARG A 324 3.71 15.80 -7.55
CA ARG A 324 4.58 16.97 -7.32
C ARG A 324 4.83 17.19 -5.84
N SER A 325 3.79 17.16 -5.01
CA SER A 325 3.88 17.34 -3.56
C SER A 325 4.75 16.27 -2.91
N THR A 326 4.54 15.00 -3.24
CA THR A 326 5.35 13.88 -2.71
C THR A 326 6.81 13.97 -3.14
N MET A 327 7.07 14.22 -4.42
CA MET A 327 8.44 14.31 -4.94
C MET A 327 9.20 15.53 -4.38
N ALA A 328 8.48 16.62 -4.07
CA ALA A 328 9.06 17.81 -3.47
C ALA A 328 9.19 17.72 -1.93
N ALA A 329 8.44 16.83 -1.27
CA ALA A 329 8.39 16.73 0.19
C ALA A 329 9.78 16.54 0.81
N TYR A 330 10.03 17.34 1.85
CA TYR A 330 11.21 17.23 2.70
C TYR A 330 10.92 16.23 3.82
N LEU A 331 11.56 15.05 3.78
CA LEU A 331 11.23 13.93 4.68
C LEU A 331 12.14 13.83 5.91
N ARG A 332 13.03 14.81 6.09
CA ARG A 332 14.01 14.83 7.18
C ARG A 332 13.54 15.65 8.36
N GLN A 333 14.05 15.30 9.54
CA GLN A 333 13.64 15.89 10.82
C GLN A 333 14.23 17.28 11.03
N GLU A 334 15.49 17.47 10.63
CA GLU A 334 16.21 18.73 10.82
C GLU A 334 16.46 19.40 9.47
N ASN A 335 16.66 20.73 9.46
CA ASN A 335 16.95 21.51 8.25
C ASN A 335 18.42 21.96 8.18
N THR A 336 19.36 21.08 8.53
CA THR A 336 20.80 21.37 8.44
C THR A 336 21.31 21.22 7.00
N LEU A 337 22.49 21.77 6.69
CA LEU A 337 23.06 21.68 5.34
C LEU A 337 23.27 20.22 4.89
N SER A 338 23.76 19.35 5.77
CA SER A 338 23.95 17.93 5.50
C SER A 338 22.63 17.23 5.20
N GLU A 339 21.58 17.52 5.96
CA GLU A 339 20.24 16.96 5.77
C GLU A 339 19.62 17.44 4.45
N ARG A 340 19.81 18.70 4.06
CA ARG A 340 19.39 19.24 2.75
C ARG A 340 20.12 18.57 1.58
N ILE A 341 21.42 18.31 1.71
CA ILE A 341 22.19 17.57 0.70
C ILE A 341 21.66 16.14 0.59
N ALA A 342 21.45 15.46 1.71
CA ALA A 342 20.93 14.10 1.74
C ALA A 342 19.51 14.02 1.15
N ASP A 343 18.62 14.95 1.48
CA ASP A 343 17.27 15.05 0.88
C ASP A 343 17.34 15.25 -0.65
N ALA A 344 18.23 16.11 -1.15
CA ALA A 344 18.41 16.32 -2.58
C ALA A 344 18.87 15.03 -3.29
N VAL A 345 19.76 14.25 -2.67
CA VAL A 345 20.20 12.94 -3.18
C VAL A 345 19.04 11.95 -3.17
N GLU A 346 18.33 11.81 -2.06
CA GLU A 346 17.17 10.92 -1.91
C GLU A 346 16.07 11.20 -2.94
N LYS A 347 15.78 12.49 -3.21
CA LYS A 347 14.86 12.93 -4.27
C LYS A 347 15.34 12.52 -5.66
N SER A 348 16.61 12.73 -5.98
CA SER A 348 17.17 12.32 -7.28
C SER A 348 17.06 10.81 -7.49
N TYR A 349 17.41 9.99 -6.48
CA TYR A 349 17.22 8.54 -6.56
C TYR A 349 15.75 8.14 -6.69
N SER A 350 14.84 8.79 -5.95
CA SER A 350 13.41 8.45 -5.99
C SER A 350 12.82 8.70 -7.38
N LYS A 351 13.19 9.83 -8.01
CA LYS A 351 12.83 10.11 -9.41
C LYS A 351 13.39 9.06 -10.36
N ALA A 352 14.67 8.71 -10.22
CA ALA A 352 15.31 7.73 -11.10
C ALA A 352 14.70 6.33 -10.93
N PHE A 353 14.42 5.93 -9.70
CA PHE A 353 13.70 4.71 -9.37
C PHE A 353 12.30 4.72 -10.02
N PHE A 354 11.56 5.81 -9.87
CA PHE A 354 10.23 5.94 -10.48
C PHE A 354 10.27 5.77 -12.01
N VAL A 355 11.15 6.53 -12.68
CA VAL A 355 11.29 6.46 -14.14
C VAL A 355 11.67 5.05 -14.59
N LYS A 356 12.61 4.41 -13.91
CA LYS A 356 13.07 3.05 -14.26
C LYS A 356 11.98 2.00 -14.05
N THR A 357 11.33 2.02 -12.89
CA THR A 357 10.44 0.93 -12.45
C THR A 357 9.03 1.08 -13.03
N PHE A 358 8.46 2.28 -13.04
CA PHE A 358 7.05 2.51 -13.39
C PHE A 358 6.85 3.12 -14.78
N CYS A 359 7.87 3.76 -15.35
CA CYS A 359 7.80 4.32 -16.71
C CYS A 359 8.62 3.51 -17.73
N GLY A 360 9.16 2.35 -17.36
CA GLY A 360 9.99 1.52 -18.24
C GLY A 360 11.26 2.23 -18.74
N GLY A 361 11.79 3.18 -17.96
CA GLY A 361 12.95 4.01 -18.33
C GLY A 361 12.61 5.21 -19.23
N LYS A 362 11.35 5.37 -19.64
CA LYS A 362 10.90 6.41 -20.58
C LYS A 362 10.67 7.75 -19.88
N ARG A 363 11.52 8.74 -20.17
CA ARG A 363 11.50 10.06 -19.51
C ARG A 363 10.31 10.92 -19.94
N ASP A 364 9.82 10.74 -21.16
CA ASP A 364 8.63 11.40 -21.70
C ASP A 364 7.36 10.93 -20.98
N VAL A 365 7.25 9.63 -20.71
CA VAL A 365 6.15 9.06 -19.90
C VAL A 365 6.21 9.61 -18.47
N ALA A 366 7.39 9.59 -17.85
CA ALA A 366 7.57 10.16 -16.50
C ALA A 366 7.20 11.65 -16.44
N LYS A 367 7.56 12.42 -17.48
CA LYS A 367 7.23 13.85 -17.57
C LYS A 367 5.71 14.08 -17.63
N LYS A 368 4.95 13.24 -18.36
CA LYS A 368 3.48 13.29 -18.37
C LYS A 368 2.89 13.03 -16.98
N MET A 369 3.57 12.22 -16.16
CA MET A 369 3.24 11.96 -14.77
C MET A 369 3.88 12.96 -13.79
N SER A 370 4.23 14.18 -14.24
CA SER A 370 4.83 15.23 -13.39
C SER A 370 6.20 14.92 -12.77
N VAL A 371 6.94 13.93 -13.27
CA VAL A 371 8.30 13.60 -12.80
C VAL A 371 9.34 13.94 -13.86
N THR A 372 10.28 14.83 -13.52
CA THR A 372 11.40 15.22 -14.41
C THR A 372 12.76 14.95 -13.76
N LEU A 373 13.62 14.28 -14.53
CA LEU A 373 15.05 14.09 -14.22
C LEU A 373 15.89 15.17 -14.90
N SER A 374 16.57 15.97 -14.08
CA SER A 374 17.50 17.03 -14.49
C SER A 374 18.94 16.51 -14.59
N ALA A 375 19.83 17.27 -15.24
CA ALA A 375 21.26 16.95 -15.24
C ALA A 375 21.86 16.91 -13.81
N GLY A 376 21.37 17.79 -12.93
CA GLY A 376 21.75 17.78 -11.51
C GLY A 376 21.33 16.50 -10.77
N ASP A 377 20.20 15.89 -11.14
CA ASP A 377 19.78 14.61 -10.56
C ASP A 377 20.76 13.50 -10.93
N TYR A 378 21.17 13.41 -12.21
CA TYR A 378 22.17 12.45 -12.66
C TYR A 378 23.53 12.67 -11.99
N ALA A 379 23.97 13.92 -11.85
CA ALA A 379 25.23 14.24 -11.18
C ALA A 379 25.22 13.78 -9.70
N ARG A 380 24.15 14.07 -8.95
CA ARG A 380 24.02 13.62 -7.56
C ARG A 380 24.04 12.09 -7.45
N ILE A 381 23.31 11.39 -8.33
CA ILE A 381 23.31 9.92 -8.35
C ILE A 381 24.71 9.40 -8.66
N ALA A 382 25.38 9.90 -9.70
CA ALA A 382 26.70 9.45 -10.08
C ALA A 382 27.74 9.63 -8.96
N LEU A 383 27.72 10.78 -8.28
CA LEU A 383 28.62 11.09 -7.17
C LEU A 383 28.38 10.22 -5.93
N THR A 384 27.13 9.82 -5.68
CA THR A 384 26.76 9.10 -4.45
C THR A 384 26.56 7.60 -4.65
N ALA A 385 26.47 7.11 -5.89
CA ALA A 385 26.28 5.70 -6.22
C ALA A 385 27.35 4.77 -5.64
N PRO A 386 28.66 5.11 -5.64
CA PRO A 386 29.66 4.26 -5.00
C PRO A 386 29.39 4.05 -3.51
N PHE A 387 28.92 5.09 -2.81
CA PHE A 387 28.56 4.98 -1.40
C PHE A 387 27.25 4.20 -1.20
N VAL A 388 26.18 4.56 -1.90
CA VAL A 388 24.85 3.95 -1.71
C VAL A 388 24.86 2.47 -2.11
N THR A 389 25.29 2.18 -3.34
CA THR A 389 25.32 0.80 -3.87
C THR A 389 26.44 0.00 -3.23
N GLY A 390 27.63 0.59 -3.06
CA GLY A 390 28.76 -0.09 -2.43
C GLY A 390 28.46 -0.51 -0.99
N ARG A 391 27.86 0.39 -0.18
CA ARG A 391 27.44 0.06 1.19
C ARG A 391 26.40 -1.07 1.20
N LEU A 392 25.41 -1.04 0.30
CA LEU A 392 24.44 -2.12 0.20
C LEU A 392 25.11 -3.47 -0.08
N LEU A 393 25.99 -3.53 -1.09
CA LEU A 393 26.69 -4.76 -1.48
C LEU A 393 27.58 -5.30 -0.35
N VAL A 394 28.31 -4.42 0.34
CA VAL A 394 29.16 -4.78 1.48
C VAL A 394 28.30 -5.38 2.60
N VAL A 395 27.21 -4.72 3.00
CA VAL A 395 26.33 -5.20 4.06
C VAL A 395 25.63 -6.49 3.64
N GLN A 396 25.17 -6.60 2.40
CA GLN A 396 24.55 -7.81 1.86
C GLN A 396 25.50 -9.01 1.89
N ARG A 397 26.79 -8.80 1.55
CA ARG A 397 27.80 -9.84 1.65
C ARG A 397 28.08 -10.20 3.11
N ALA A 398 28.18 -9.22 4.00
CA ALA A 398 28.41 -9.44 5.43
C ALA A 398 27.27 -10.23 6.12
N VAL A 399 26.00 -9.99 5.77
CA VAL A 399 24.84 -10.77 6.29
C VAL A 399 24.96 -12.26 5.92
N ARG A 400 25.47 -12.56 4.72
CA ARG A 400 25.64 -13.94 4.24
C ARG A 400 26.83 -14.65 4.90
N THR A 401 27.79 -13.92 5.46
CA THR A 401 28.96 -14.47 6.15
C THR A 401 28.61 -14.88 7.59
N PRO A 402 28.68 -16.18 7.96
CA PRO A 402 28.25 -16.65 9.27
C PRO A 402 28.89 -15.91 10.46
N GLY A 403 30.19 -15.64 10.41
CA GLY A 403 30.92 -14.94 11.48
C GLY A 403 30.56 -13.44 11.64
N LEU A 404 29.98 -12.80 10.62
CA LEU A 404 29.61 -11.39 10.66
C LEU A 404 28.11 -11.17 10.88
N ARG A 405 27.28 -12.19 10.60
CA ARG A 405 25.81 -12.09 10.60
C ARG A 405 25.24 -11.43 11.85
N ARG A 406 25.69 -11.81 13.04
CA ARG A 406 25.19 -11.25 14.31
C ARG A 406 25.44 -9.74 14.41
N LEU A 407 26.66 -9.30 14.10
CA LEU A 407 27.05 -7.89 14.14
C LEU A 407 26.34 -7.09 13.05
N THR A 408 26.25 -7.64 11.85
CA THR A 408 25.56 -7.00 10.72
C THR A 408 24.06 -6.86 10.98
N ASN A 409 23.41 -7.88 11.55
CA ASN A 409 22.00 -7.80 11.93
C ASN A 409 21.77 -6.74 13.02
N ALA A 410 22.64 -6.66 14.04
CA ALA A 410 22.56 -5.61 15.05
C ALA A 410 22.72 -4.20 14.46
N TYR A 411 23.62 -4.04 13.48
CA TYR A 411 23.78 -2.78 12.74
C TYR A 411 22.53 -2.40 11.95
N ILE A 412 21.95 -3.34 11.19
CA ILE A 412 20.74 -3.11 10.39
C ILE A 412 19.57 -2.72 11.31
N LEU A 413 19.37 -3.43 12.42
CA LEU A 413 18.30 -3.14 13.39
C LEU A 413 18.49 -1.76 14.03
N ARG A 414 19.73 -1.38 14.39
CA ARG A 414 20.02 -0.04 14.91
C ARG A 414 19.68 1.04 13.89
N LEU A 415 20.01 0.80 12.62
CA LEU A 415 19.69 1.72 11.54
C LEU A 415 18.17 1.85 11.34
N LEU A 416 17.44 0.74 11.32
CA LEU A 416 15.96 0.76 11.24
C LEU A 416 15.33 1.52 12.39
N LYS A 417 15.76 1.27 13.64
CA LYS A 417 15.26 2.02 14.81
C LYS A 417 15.52 3.52 14.70
N ARG A 418 16.70 3.92 14.19
CA ARG A 418 17.00 5.33 13.91
C ARG A 418 16.09 5.91 12.82
N ARG A 419 15.79 5.14 11.78
CA ARG A 419 14.87 5.56 10.71
C ARG A 419 13.45 5.73 11.24
N LEU A 420 12.94 4.77 12.00
CA LEU A 420 11.63 4.84 12.64
C LEU A 420 11.50 6.07 13.53
N ALA A 421 12.50 6.34 14.38
CA ALA A 421 12.53 7.56 15.19
C ALA A 421 12.51 8.83 14.32
N ALA A 422 13.21 8.82 13.18
CA ALA A 422 13.23 9.93 12.23
C ALA A 422 11.98 10.05 11.35
N TYR A 423 11.08 9.06 11.32
CA TYR A 423 9.78 9.20 10.64
C TYR A 423 8.73 9.84 11.55
N GLY A 424 8.94 9.79 12.87
CA GLY A 424 7.98 10.27 13.86
C GLY A 424 6.91 9.24 14.20
N THR A 425 6.04 9.60 15.14
CA THR A 425 4.89 8.78 15.51
C THR A 425 3.78 9.02 14.49
N PRO A 426 3.27 7.99 13.79
CA PRO A 426 2.15 8.18 12.89
C PRO A 426 0.90 8.59 13.67
N GLU A 427 0.19 9.59 13.15
CA GLU A 427 -1.02 10.12 13.76
C GLU A 427 -2.22 9.21 13.44
N PHE A 428 -2.21 8.56 12.26
CA PHE A 428 -3.26 7.65 11.78
C PHE A 428 -4.69 8.25 11.85
N THR A 429 -4.79 9.57 11.81
CA THR A 429 -6.04 10.31 11.88
C THR A 429 -6.49 10.81 10.51
N SER A 430 -7.80 10.92 10.32
CA SER A 430 -8.42 11.61 9.21
C SER A 430 -9.59 12.43 9.77
N ASP A 431 -9.57 13.75 9.61
CA ASP A 431 -10.65 14.64 10.05
C ASP A 431 -11.48 15.06 8.84
N SER A 432 -12.78 14.74 8.86
CA SER A 432 -13.71 15.14 7.79
C SER A 432 -13.84 16.67 7.63
N ALA A 433 -13.56 17.46 8.67
CA ALA A 433 -13.54 18.91 8.59
C ALA A 433 -12.33 19.44 7.81
N GLU A 434 -11.26 18.65 7.70
CA GLU A 434 -10.07 18.98 6.90
C GLU A 434 -10.21 18.56 5.44
N TYR A 435 -11.30 17.89 5.06
CA TYR A 435 -11.55 17.49 3.67
C TYR A 435 -11.77 18.77 2.86
N THR A 436 -10.98 18.94 1.80
CA THR A 436 -11.03 20.18 1.02
C THR A 436 -12.39 20.36 0.36
N PRO A 437 -13.11 21.48 0.56
CA PRO A 437 -14.20 21.89 -0.33
C PRO A 437 -13.61 22.13 -1.73
N SER A 438 -14.28 21.66 -2.77
CA SER A 438 -13.80 21.54 -4.18
C SER A 438 -12.86 22.64 -4.71
N GLY A 439 -11.80 22.20 -5.42
CA GLY A 439 -11.54 22.66 -6.78
C GLY A 439 -12.38 21.79 -7.74
N LYS A 440 -12.91 22.38 -8.82
CA LYS A 440 -13.78 21.69 -9.78
C LYS A 440 -13.01 20.54 -10.46
N ALA A 441 -13.47 19.30 -10.32
CA ALA A 441 -13.19 18.29 -11.35
C ALA A 441 -14.00 18.70 -12.59
N ALA A 442 -13.31 18.87 -13.71
CA ALA A 442 -13.89 19.27 -14.99
C ALA A 442 -14.47 18.07 -15.73
#